data_AF-A0A1B6GI35-F1
#
_entry.id   AF-A0A1B6GI35-F1
#
_cell.length_a   1.000
_cell.length_b   1.000
_cell.length_c   1.000
_cell.angle_alpha   90.00
_cell.angle_beta   90.00
_cell.angle_gamma   90.00
#
_symmetry.space_group_name_H-M   'P 1'
#
loop_
_entity.id
_entity.type
_entity.pdbx_description
1 polymer ?
#
loop_
_entity_poly.entity_id
_entity_poly.type
_entity_poly.pdbx_seq_one_letter_code
_entity_poly.pdbx_strand_id
1 'polypeptide(L)'
;KNLIKSTKNTNLIISAVPMRHDRPELDFKIARINAELENISTEHQDIRLLPIHLLPRHLYQTHGIHFNRRGKIQVAKIIVDILNKKKISNEPERHTPSKVQKNVERLST
;
A
#
# COMPACT_ATOMS: atom_id res chain seq x y z
N LYS A 1 1.78 -5.32 27.82
CA LYS A 1 0.37 -5.50 27.35
C LYS A 1 0.43 -6.10 25.95
N ASN A 2 -0.16 -7.28 25.72
CA ASN A 2 -0.10 -7.96 24.42
C ASN A 2 -1.31 -7.53 23.57
N LEU A 3 -1.08 -6.66 22.58
CA LEU A 3 -2.12 -6.01 21.77
C LEU A 3 -3.00 -7.02 21.01
N ILE A 4 -2.40 -8.11 20.52
CA ILE A 4 -3.09 -9.19 19.80
C ILE A 4 -4.08 -9.89 20.75
N LYS A 5 -3.64 -10.23 21.97
CA LYS A 5 -4.52 -10.89 22.96
C LYS A 5 -5.70 -10.02 23.38
N SER A 6 -5.57 -8.69 23.34
CA SER A 6 -6.65 -7.76 23.69
C SER A 6 -7.62 -7.45 22.54
N THR A 7 -7.34 -7.89 21.32
CA THR A 7 -8.12 -7.54 20.10
C THR A 7 -8.84 -8.74 19.48
N LYS A 8 -9.02 -9.85 20.21
CA LYS A 8 -9.64 -11.10 19.73
C LYS A 8 -11.04 -10.96 19.11
N ASN A 9 -11.76 -9.90 19.44
CA ASN A 9 -13.11 -9.63 18.91
C ASN A 9 -13.10 -8.47 17.89
N THR A 10 -11.97 -8.22 17.24
CA THR A 10 -11.79 -7.09 16.34
C THR A 10 -10.90 -7.49 15.17
N ASN A 11 -11.35 -7.20 13.94
CA ASN A 11 -10.48 -7.32 12.78
C ASN A 11 -9.41 -6.22 12.83
N LEU A 12 -8.14 -6.61 12.87
CA LEU A 12 -7.02 -5.68 13.03
C LEU A 12 -6.31 -5.46 11.70
N ILE A 13 -6.12 -4.20 11.31
CA ILE A 13 -5.21 -3.85 10.21
C ILE A 13 -3.94 -3.28 10.83
N ILE A 14 -2.81 -3.94 10.59
CA ILE A 14 -1.50 -3.52 11.06
C ILE A 14 -0.76 -2.88 9.90
N SER A 15 -0.26 -1.66 10.09
CA SER A 15 0.63 -1.04 9.12
C SER A 15 2.04 -1.57 9.26
N ALA A 16 2.64 -1.98 8.14
CA ALA A 16 4.08 -2.08 8.06
C ALA A 16 4.72 -0.71 8.30
N VAL A 17 5.96 -0.70 8.77
CA VAL A 17 6.76 0.52 8.92
C VAL A 17 7.25 0.95 7.55
N PRO A 18 6.97 2.18 7.09
CA PRO A 18 7.44 2.64 5.78
C PRO A 18 8.97 2.77 5.77
N MET A 19 9.58 2.61 4.59
CA MET A 19 11.03 2.80 4.42
C MET A 19 11.43 4.26 4.71
N ARG A 20 12.65 4.47 5.18
CA ARG A 20 13.17 5.79 5.52
C ARG A 20 14.12 6.28 4.45
N HIS A 21 13.57 6.96 3.47
CA HIS A 21 14.36 7.53 2.37
C HIS A 21 15.26 8.70 2.80
N ASP A 22 15.08 9.22 4.02
CA ASP A 22 15.99 10.19 4.65
C ASP A 22 17.13 9.53 5.41
N ARG A 23 16.96 8.27 5.81
CA ARG A 23 17.93 7.47 6.57
C ARG A 23 17.94 6.01 6.08
N PRO A 24 18.48 5.75 4.87
CA PRO A 24 18.48 4.42 4.27
C PRO A 24 19.21 3.37 5.13
N GLU A 25 20.13 3.79 6.00
CA GLU A 25 20.81 2.92 6.97
C GLU A 25 19.85 2.22 7.94
N LEU A 26 18.64 2.76 8.13
CA LEU A 26 17.60 2.17 8.98
C LEU A 26 16.74 1.14 8.23
N ASP A 27 16.82 1.07 6.90
CA ASP A 27 15.93 0.24 6.08
C ASP A 27 16.11 -1.26 6.39
N PHE A 28 17.33 -1.71 6.72
CA PHE A 28 17.54 -3.09 7.14
C PHE A 28 16.78 -3.44 8.44
N LYS A 29 16.79 -2.53 9.41
CA LYS A 29 16.06 -2.71 10.67
C LYS A 29 14.55 -2.65 10.43
N ILE A 30 14.10 -1.76 9.54
CA ILE A 30 12.70 -1.65 9.14
C ILE A 30 12.24 -2.93 8.44
N ALA A 31 13.03 -3.48 7.52
CA ALA A 31 12.73 -4.72 6.83
C ALA A 31 12.57 -5.89 7.80
N ARG A 32 13.46 -6.00 8.81
CA ARG A 32 13.33 -7.02 9.86
C ARG A 32 12.03 -6.88 10.64
N ILE A 33 11.68 -5.67 11.08
CA ILE A 33 10.41 -5.42 11.79
C ILE A 33 9.22 -5.78 10.91
N ASN A 34 9.25 -5.41 9.63
CA ASN A 34 8.17 -5.70 8.69
C ASN A 34 8.00 -7.20 8.44
N ALA A 35 9.09 -7.96 8.38
CA ALA A 35 9.03 -9.42 8.28
C ALA A 35 8.40 -10.05 9.52
N GLU A 36 8.70 -9.55 10.72
CA GLU A 36 8.04 -9.99 11.96
C GLU A 36 6.53 -9.67 11.95
N LEU A 37 6.14 -8.49 11.47
CA LEU A 37 4.73 -8.11 11.32
C LEU A 37 4.01 -8.96 10.26
N GLU A 38 4.69 -9.33 9.19
CA GLU A 38 4.16 -10.22 8.15
C GLU A 38 3.89 -11.61 8.74
N ASN A 39 4.85 -12.20 9.46
CA ASN A 39 4.66 -13.47 10.15
C ASN A 39 3.44 -13.42 11.10
N ILE A 40 3.33 -12.38 11.93
CA ILE A 40 2.16 -12.17 12.80
C ILE A 40 0.86 -12.14 12.01
N SER A 41 0.83 -11.44 10.86
CA SER A 41 -0.37 -11.37 10.04
C SER A 41 -0.73 -12.71 9.38
N THR A 42 0.25 -13.57 9.10
CA THR A 42 0.00 -14.91 8.55
C THR A 42 -0.48 -15.91 9.59
N GLU A 43 -0.07 -15.75 10.85
CA GLU A 43 -0.47 -16.62 11.97
C GLU A 43 -1.91 -16.36 12.45
N HIS A 44 -2.48 -15.19 12.15
CA HIS A 44 -3.76 -14.72 12.67
C HIS A 44 -4.73 -14.30 11.55
N GLN A 45 -5.84 -15.03 11.36
CA GLN A 45 -6.80 -14.79 10.27
C GLN A 45 -7.57 -13.46 10.36
N ASP A 46 -7.70 -12.93 11.57
CA ASP A 46 -8.35 -11.67 11.93
C ASP A 46 -7.42 -10.45 11.78
N ILE A 47 -6.14 -10.69 11.47
CA ILE A 47 -5.13 -9.66 11.26
C ILE A 47 -4.82 -9.54 9.76
N ARG A 48 -4.76 -8.31 9.26
CA ARG A 48 -4.31 -8.01 7.90
C ARG A 48 -3.15 -7.02 7.93
N LEU A 49 -2.11 -7.29 7.16
CA LEU A 49 -0.99 -6.36 6.99
C LEU A 49 -1.32 -5.33 5.91
N LEU A 50 -1.03 -4.07 6.19
CA LEU A 50 -1.05 -2.96 5.25
C LEU A 50 0.41 -2.70 4.78
N PRO A 51 0.77 -3.11 3.54
CA PRO A 51 2.16 -3.17 3.09
C PRO A 51 2.70 -1.81 2.57
N ILE A 52 2.61 -0.75 3.39
CA ILE A 52 3.04 0.60 2.96
C ILE A 52 4.55 0.75 2.70
N HIS A 53 5.36 -0.20 3.18
CA HIS A 53 6.81 -0.22 2.97
C HIS A 53 7.21 -0.51 1.52
N LEU A 54 6.31 -1.08 0.72
CA LEU A 54 6.51 -1.34 -0.71
C LEU A 54 6.23 -0.10 -1.57
N LEU A 55 5.73 1.00 -0.97
CA LEU A 55 5.40 2.19 -1.72
C LEU A 55 6.68 2.88 -2.25
N PRO A 56 6.72 3.27 -3.53
CA PRO A 56 7.91 3.86 -4.14
C PRO A 56 8.18 5.29 -3.66
N ARG A 57 9.45 5.71 -3.76
CA ARG A 57 9.97 7.01 -3.32
C ARG A 57 9.16 8.23 -3.77
N HIS A 58 8.62 8.19 -5.00
CA HIS A 58 7.87 9.30 -5.58
C HIS A 58 6.50 9.55 -4.90
N LEU A 59 6.05 8.64 -4.02
CA LEU A 59 4.86 8.80 -3.19
C LEU A 59 5.16 9.49 -1.84
N TYR A 60 6.42 9.76 -1.54
CA TYR A 60 6.85 10.47 -0.33
C TYR A 60 7.05 11.96 -0.61
N GLN A 61 7.10 12.76 0.46
CA GLN A 61 7.52 14.16 0.44
C GLN A 61 9.04 14.25 0.17
N THR A 62 9.54 15.45 -0.12
CA THR A 62 10.96 15.68 -0.43
C THR A 62 11.88 15.17 0.66
N HIS A 63 11.50 15.31 1.93
CA HIS A 63 12.30 14.83 3.05
C HIS A 63 12.18 13.32 3.33
N GLY A 64 11.47 12.53 2.51
CA GLY A 64 11.57 11.07 2.53
C GLY A 64 10.92 10.31 3.69
N ILE A 65 10.22 10.99 4.61
CA ILE A 65 9.58 10.34 5.79
C ILE A 65 8.06 10.23 5.62
N HIS A 66 7.41 11.32 5.20
CA HIS A 66 5.96 11.38 5.10
C HIS A 66 5.50 11.13 3.67
N PHE A 67 4.32 10.53 3.51
CA PHE A 67 3.66 10.45 2.21
C PHE A 67 3.18 11.82 1.73
N ASN A 68 3.35 12.08 0.42
CA ASN A 68 2.72 13.21 -0.24
C ASN A 68 1.23 12.94 -0.52
N ARG A 69 0.51 13.88 -1.15
CA ARG A 69 -0.92 13.71 -1.47
C ARG A 69 -1.20 12.43 -2.25
N ARG A 70 -0.36 12.09 -3.24
CA ARG A 70 -0.52 10.87 -4.05
C ARG A 70 -0.27 9.62 -3.20
N GLY A 71 0.74 9.64 -2.34
CA GLY A 71 1.01 8.54 -1.41
C GLY A 71 -0.14 8.29 -0.44
N LYS A 72 -0.71 9.35 0.15
CA LYS A 72 -1.89 9.24 1.03
C LYS A 72 -3.11 8.64 0.32
N ILE A 73 -3.35 9.04 -0.93
CA ILE A 73 -4.40 8.45 -1.77
C ILE A 73 -4.13 6.96 -2.02
N GLN A 74 -2.89 6.59 -2.32
CA GLN A 74 -2.51 5.19 -2.55
C GLN A 74 -2.70 4.34 -1.28
N VAL A 75 -2.31 4.84 -0.12
CA VAL A 75 -2.55 4.16 1.17
C VAL A 75 -4.04 3.95 1.40
N ALA A 76 -4.87 4.96 1.15
CA ALA A 76 -6.32 4.84 1.27
C ALA A 76 -6.90 3.77 0.32
N LYS A 77 -6.43 3.70 -0.93
CA LYS A 77 -6.81 2.64 -1.88
C LYS A 77 -6.49 1.25 -1.33
N ILE A 78 -5.27 1.05 -0.82
CA ILE A 78 -4.86 -0.25 -0.26
C ILE A 78 -5.74 -0.62 0.95
N ILE A 79 -6.05 0.33 1.83
CA ILE A 79 -6.97 0.08 2.95
C ILE A 79 -8.35 -0.37 2.45
N VAL A 80 -8.91 0.32 1.45
CA VAL A 80 -10.20 -0.04 0.85
C VAL A 80 -10.15 -1.43 0.22
N ASP A 81 -9.07 -1.77 -0.48
CA ASP A 81 -8.89 -3.09 -1.09
C ASP A 81 -8.79 -4.19 -0.04
N ILE A 82 -8.06 -3.94 1.05
CA ILE A 82 -7.99 -4.81 2.22
C ILE A 82 -9.39 -5.03 2.79
N LEU A 83 -10.16 -3.97 3.06
CA LEU A 83 -11.51 -4.09 3.61
C LEU A 83 -12.44 -4.90 2.70
N ASN A 84 -12.34 -4.69 1.38
CA ASN A 84 -13.12 -5.39 0.36
C ASN A 84 -12.60 -6.81 0.05
N LYS A 85 -11.56 -7.29 0.74
CA LYS A 85 -10.91 -8.60 0.51
C LYS A 85 -10.45 -8.80 -0.95
N LYS A 86 -10.10 -7.71 -1.65
CA LYS A 86 -9.52 -7.79 -2.99
C LYS A 86 -8.07 -8.26 -2.87
N LYS A 87 -7.59 -9.03 -3.85
CA LYS A 87 -6.15 -9.32 -3.96
C LYS A 87 -5.43 -7.99 -4.18
N ILE A 88 -4.52 -7.64 -3.27
CA ILE A 88 -3.66 -6.46 -3.44
C ILE A 88 -2.77 -6.75 -4.65
N SER A 89 -2.99 -6.03 -5.75
CA SER A 89 -2.12 -6.08 -6.93
C SER A 89 -1.08 -4.98 -6.80
N ASN A 90 0.20 -5.35 -6.80
CA ASN A 90 1.31 -4.43 -6.61
C ASN A 90 1.71 -3.67 -7.89
N GLU A 91 0.83 -3.64 -8.89
CA GLU A 91 1.08 -2.94 -10.14
C GLU A 91 0.72 -1.45 -9.96
N PRO A 92 1.66 -0.51 -10.11
CA PRO A 92 1.30 0.90 -10.18
C PRO A 92 0.39 1.09 -11.39
N GLU A 93 -0.82 1.64 -11.18
CA GLU A 93 -1.72 2.06 -12.26
C GLU A 93 -0.95 2.96 -13.23
N ARG A 94 -0.45 2.38 -14.33
CA ARG A 94 0.03 3.14 -15.47
C ARG A 94 -1.22 3.83 -16.00
N HIS A 95 -1.28 5.15 -15.87
CA HIS A 95 -2.22 5.96 -16.65
C HIS A 95 -1.92 5.69 -18.13
N THR A 96 -2.65 4.75 -18.72
CA THR A 96 -2.80 4.70 -20.16
C THR A 96 -3.67 5.90 -20.53
N PRO A 97 -3.24 6.76 -21.47
CA PRO A 97 -4.13 7.78 -21.99
C PRO A 97 -5.35 7.07 -22.58
N SER A 98 -6.54 7.58 -22.23
CA SER A 98 -7.81 7.03 -22.67
C SER A 98 -7.81 6.84 -24.18
N LYS A 99 -8.41 5.74 -24.63
CA LYS A 99 -8.76 5.51 -26.04
C LYS A 99 -9.58 6.71 -26.52
N VAL A 100 -8.92 7.64 -27.22
CA VAL A 100 -9.58 8.65 -28.04
C VAL A 100 -10.39 7.88 -29.08
N GLN A 101 -11.71 7.96 -28.97
CA GLN A 101 -12.65 7.51 -30.01
C GLN A 101 -12.29 8.21 -31.32
N LYS A 102 -11.65 7.49 -32.24
CA LYS A 102 -11.63 7.83 -33.65
C LYS A 102 -12.90 7.29 -34.30
N ASN A 103 -14.00 8.05 -34.18
CA ASN A 103 -15.05 8.01 -35.19
C ASN A 103 -14.55 8.87 -36.35
N VAL A 104 -13.88 8.25 -37.31
CA VAL A 104 -13.56 8.88 -38.59
C VAL A 104 -14.54 8.33 -39.62
N GLU A 105 -15.50 9.19 -39.94
CA GLU A 105 -16.11 9.39 -41.26
C GLU A 105 -16.66 8.15 -42.00
N ARG A 106 -17.94 7.88 -41.75
CA ARG A 106 -18.85 7.47 -42.84
C ARG A 106 -19.13 8.70 -43.71
N LEU A 107 -18.26 8.98 -44.66
CA LEU A 107 -18.53 9.89 -45.79
C LEU A 107 -17.70 9.43 -46.99
N SER A 108 -18.24 8.45 -47.70
CA SER A 108 -17.98 8.24 -49.12
C SER A 108 -19.23 7.57 -49.68
N THR A 109 -20.07 8.43 -50.26
CA THR A 109 -20.91 8.24 -51.46
C THR A 109 -20.83 6.88 -52.12
#